data_AF-A0A7W1UTQ9-F1
#
_entry.id   AF-A0A7W1UTQ9-F1
#
_cell.length_a   1.000
_cell.length_b   1.000
_cell.length_c   1.000
_cell.angle_alpha   90.00
_cell.angle_beta   90.00
_cell.angle_gamma   90.00
#
_symmetry.space_group_name_H-M   'P 1'
#
loop_
_entity.id
_entity.type
_entity.pdbx_description
1 polymer ?
#
loop_
_entity_poly.entity_id
_entity_poly.type
_entity_poly.pdbx_seq_one_letter_code
_entity_poly.pdbx_strand_id
1 'polypeptide(L)'
;DTHGLAFNDCRVPAENLLGTRGRGFAQFLEILDEGRVAIAALAVGVIQRCVDDAVLYANERTAFGRPIGANQGVAFRISDMEVSLHAARHLVYHAAWLLDQGQPYKREAAVAKLYATEAAIDATRSATQIFGGYGFIDETPVSRHYRDAKILEIGEGTSEVQRLVIARELGVPVR
;
A
#
# COMPACT_ATOMS: atom_id res chain seq x y z
N ASP A 1 6.21 12.31 -11.71
CA ASP A 1 5.76 12.26 -13.13
C ASP A 1 6.08 10.88 -13.68
N THR A 2 5.40 10.42 -14.74
CA THR A 2 5.58 9.07 -15.28
C THR A 2 5.65 9.16 -16.81
N HIS A 3 6.75 8.70 -17.39
CA HIS A 3 7.04 8.85 -18.81
C HIS A 3 7.70 7.58 -19.39
N GLY A 4 7.40 7.29 -20.65
CA GLY A 4 8.16 6.27 -21.40
C GLY A 4 9.55 6.80 -21.77
N LEU A 5 10.56 5.92 -21.72
CA LEU A 5 11.93 6.22 -22.14
C LEU A 5 12.31 5.35 -23.34
N ALA A 6 13.03 5.93 -24.30
CA ALA A 6 13.58 5.23 -25.45
C ALA A 6 15.09 5.49 -25.53
N PHE A 7 15.86 4.42 -25.73
CA PHE A 7 17.31 4.47 -25.87
C PHE A 7 17.67 4.03 -27.29
N ASN A 8 18.22 4.94 -28.09
CA ASN A 8 18.67 4.67 -29.46
C ASN A 8 20.13 5.11 -29.62
N ASP A 9 21.02 4.16 -29.89
CA ASP A 9 22.48 4.37 -30.03
C ASP A 9 23.12 5.20 -28.90
N CYS A 10 22.56 5.12 -27.69
CA CYS A 10 23.07 5.83 -26.52
C CYS A 10 24.45 5.30 -26.13
N ARG A 11 25.48 6.17 -26.16
CA ARG A 11 26.81 5.84 -25.67
C ARG A 11 26.92 6.16 -24.19
N VAL A 12 27.21 5.13 -23.38
CA VAL A 12 27.36 5.26 -21.93
C VAL A 12 28.79 4.86 -21.54
N PRO A 13 29.52 5.69 -20.79
CA PRO A 13 30.85 5.35 -20.27
C PRO A 13 30.84 4.06 -19.43
N ALA A 14 31.92 3.27 -19.51
CA ALA A 14 32.02 2.01 -18.77
C ALA A 14 32.00 2.20 -17.23
N GLU A 15 32.44 3.36 -16.76
CA GLU A 15 32.41 3.77 -15.34
C GLU A 15 31.00 3.94 -14.76
N ASN A 16 29.97 4.09 -15.61
CA ASN A 16 28.57 4.17 -15.16
C ASN A 16 27.95 2.79 -14.90
N LEU A 17 28.70 1.70 -15.09
CA LEU A 17 28.23 0.35 -14.75
C LEU A 17 28.08 0.22 -13.22
N LEU A 18 26.86 -0.05 -12.76
CA LEU A 18 26.59 -0.35 -11.36
C LEU A 18 26.92 -1.83 -11.06
N GLY A 19 27.92 -2.04 -10.20
CA GLY A 19 28.36 -3.37 -9.79
C GLY A 19 29.03 -4.15 -10.92
N THR A 20 28.77 -5.46 -10.98
CA THR A 20 29.46 -6.37 -11.90
C THR A 20 28.62 -6.69 -13.14
N ARG A 21 29.22 -6.64 -14.33
CA ARG A 21 28.56 -7.02 -15.59
C ARG A 21 27.96 -8.43 -15.48
N GLY A 22 26.70 -8.56 -15.89
CA GLY A 22 25.94 -9.83 -15.81
C GLY A 22 25.23 -10.08 -14.48
N ARG A 23 25.44 -9.23 -13.46
CA ARG A 23 24.77 -9.34 -12.14
C ARG A 23 23.57 -8.41 -11.96
N GLY A 24 23.11 -7.75 -13.03
CA GLY A 24 22.02 -6.77 -12.96
C GLY A 24 20.72 -7.34 -12.40
N PHE A 25 20.34 -8.55 -12.82
CA PHE A 25 19.10 -9.18 -12.34
C PHE A 25 19.13 -9.52 -10.84
N ALA A 26 20.25 -10.07 -10.34
CA ALA A 26 20.40 -10.39 -8.92
C ALA A 26 20.39 -9.12 -8.05
N GLN A 27 21.15 -8.09 -8.45
CA GLN A 27 21.16 -6.79 -7.77
C GLN A 27 19.77 -6.15 -7.77
N PHE A 28 19.05 -6.22 -8.90
CA PHE A 28 17.68 -5.69 -8.98
C PHE A 28 16.74 -6.39 -8.00
N LEU A 29 16.79 -7.72 -7.90
CA LEU A 29 15.93 -8.47 -6.98
C LEU A 29 16.22 -8.14 -5.50
N GLU A 30 17.47 -7.87 -5.13
CA GLU A 30 17.84 -7.50 -3.75
C GLU A 30 17.19 -6.16 -3.33
N ILE A 31 17.12 -5.19 -4.24
CA ILE A 31 16.58 -3.84 -3.95
C ILE A 31 15.04 -3.86 -3.83
N LEU A 32 14.36 -4.80 -4.50
CA LEU A 32 12.89 -4.88 -4.46
C LEU A 32 12.34 -5.17 -3.05
N ASP A 33 13.10 -5.84 -2.19
CA ASP A 33 12.64 -6.18 -0.84
C ASP A 33 12.46 -4.92 0.01
N GLU A 34 13.39 -3.97 -0.08
CA GLU A 34 13.30 -2.65 0.57
C GLU A 34 12.14 -1.82 -0.01
N GLY A 35 12.00 -1.81 -1.33
CA GLY A 35 10.92 -1.10 -2.03
C GLY A 35 9.52 -1.54 -1.57
N ARG A 36 9.33 -2.83 -1.29
CA ARG A 36 8.05 -3.35 -0.76
C ARG A 36 7.71 -2.78 0.61
N VAL A 37 8.70 -2.63 1.50
CA VAL A 37 8.50 -2.00 2.82
C VAL A 37 8.06 -0.54 2.65
N ALA A 38 8.70 0.20 1.73
CA ALA A 38 8.35 1.58 1.45
C ALA A 38 6.91 1.72 0.89
N ILE A 39 6.52 0.90 -0.08
CA ILE A 39 5.14 0.90 -0.62
C ILE A 39 4.11 0.53 0.45
N ALA A 40 4.42 -0.46 1.30
CA ALA A 40 3.55 -0.84 2.40
C ALA A 40 3.37 0.31 3.41
N ALA A 41 4.42 1.08 3.71
CA ALA A 41 4.36 2.25 4.57
C ALA A 41 3.47 3.37 3.96
N LEU A 42 3.53 3.60 2.64
CA LEU A 42 2.61 4.52 1.97
C LEU A 42 1.15 4.09 2.15
N ALA A 43 0.87 2.79 2.02
CA ALA A 43 -0.47 2.24 2.20
C ALA A 43 -0.99 2.45 3.63
N VAL A 44 -0.16 2.28 4.66
CA VAL A 44 -0.51 2.61 6.06
C VAL A 44 -0.92 4.07 6.20
N GLY A 45 -0.20 5.00 5.56
CA GLY A 45 -0.55 6.42 5.55
C GLY A 45 -1.90 6.70 4.89
N VAL A 46 -2.21 6.01 3.79
CA VAL A 46 -3.52 6.10 3.13
C VAL A 46 -4.65 5.61 4.05
N ILE A 47 -4.48 4.44 4.68
CA ILE A 47 -5.50 3.89 5.59
C ILE A 47 -5.73 4.86 6.76
N GLN A 48 -4.68 5.38 7.39
CA GLN A 48 -4.79 6.35 8.48
C GLN A 48 -5.62 7.56 8.04
N ARG A 49 -5.33 8.12 6.86
CA ARG A 49 -6.04 9.30 6.39
C ARG A 49 -7.52 9.00 6.14
N CYS A 50 -7.84 7.82 5.61
CA CYS A 50 -9.22 7.38 5.44
C CYS A 50 -9.97 7.25 6.78
N VAL A 51 -9.32 6.75 7.83
CA VAL A 51 -9.90 6.70 9.18
C VAL A 51 -10.17 8.10 9.69
N ASP A 52 -9.16 8.98 9.66
CA ASP A 52 -9.25 10.34 10.20
C ASP A 52 -10.40 11.13 9.52
N ASP A 53 -10.44 11.10 8.18
CA ASP A 53 -11.46 11.78 7.39
C ASP A 53 -12.86 11.20 7.63
N ALA A 54 -12.97 9.87 7.72
CA ALA A 54 -14.25 9.21 7.97
C ALA A 54 -14.79 9.50 9.38
N VAL A 55 -13.94 9.51 10.40
CA VAL A 55 -14.31 9.85 11.78
C VAL A 55 -14.79 11.30 11.86
N LEU A 56 -14.04 12.23 11.28
CA LEU A 56 -14.43 13.64 11.25
C LEU A 56 -15.78 13.82 10.56
N TYR A 57 -15.91 13.33 9.32
CA TYR A 57 -17.13 13.49 8.54
C TYR A 57 -18.33 12.80 9.20
N ALA A 58 -18.14 11.62 9.79
CA ALA A 58 -19.23 10.90 10.44
C ALA A 58 -19.82 11.63 11.66
N ASN A 59 -19.00 12.44 12.34
CA ASN A 59 -19.43 13.24 13.49
C ASN A 59 -20.06 14.58 13.09
N GLU A 60 -19.62 15.18 11.98
CA GLU A 60 -20.16 16.47 11.50
C GLU A 60 -21.41 16.31 10.64
N ARG A 61 -21.44 15.29 9.77
CA ARG A 61 -22.55 15.07 8.84
C ARG A 61 -23.77 14.58 9.59
N THR A 62 -24.86 15.34 9.50
CA THR A 62 -26.16 14.97 10.05
C THR A 62 -27.09 14.43 8.97
N ALA A 63 -27.76 13.30 9.26
CA ALA A 63 -28.88 12.78 8.48
C ALA A 63 -29.89 12.14 9.44
N PHE A 64 -31.19 12.24 9.11
CA PHE A 64 -32.26 11.73 9.98
C PHE A 64 -32.19 12.25 11.42
N GLY A 65 -31.78 13.52 11.59
CA GLY A 65 -31.79 14.23 12.87
C GLY A 65 -30.61 13.96 13.81
N ARG A 66 -29.57 13.22 13.39
CA ARG A 66 -28.36 12.98 14.20
C ARG A 66 -27.09 12.81 13.33
N PRO A 67 -25.88 12.89 13.91
CA PRO A 67 -24.65 12.54 13.21
C PRO A 67 -24.71 11.13 12.61
N ILE A 68 -24.20 10.96 11.39
CA ILE A 68 -24.25 9.65 10.70
C ILE A 68 -23.42 8.59 11.43
N GLY A 69 -22.40 8.99 12.19
CA GLY A 69 -21.59 8.11 13.05
C GLY A 69 -22.40 7.43 14.17
N ALA A 70 -23.58 7.94 14.53
CA ALA A 70 -24.48 7.27 15.47
C ALA A 70 -25.17 6.03 14.86
N ASN A 71 -25.04 5.80 13.55
CA ASN A 71 -25.56 4.61 12.89
C ASN A 71 -24.49 3.51 12.88
N GLN A 72 -24.83 2.34 13.41
CA GLN A 72 -23.92 1.20 13.52
C GLN A 72 -23.25 0.81 12.20
N GLY A 73 -23.96 0.88 11.07
CA GLY A 73 -23.37 0.60 9.75
C GLY A 73 -22.21 1.52 9.37
N VAL A 74 -22.20 2.77 9.84
CA VAL A 74 -21.07 3.69 9.66
C VAL A 74 -20.00 3.41 10.71
N ALA A 75 -20.39 3.27 11.97
CA ALA A 75 -19.46 3.03 13.08
C ALA A 75 -18.64 1.73 12.91
N PHE A 76 -19.26 0.64 12.46
CA PHE A 76 -18.59 -0.63 12.22
C PHE A 76 -17.57 -0.51 11.08
N ARG A 77 -17.93 0.16 9.98
CA ARG A 77 -17.03 0.37 8.85
C ARG A 77 -15.80 1.20 9.24
N ILE A 78 -15.96 2.19 10.11
CA ILE A 78 -14.84 2.94 10.70
C ILE A 78 -13.99 2.04 11.60
N SER A 79 -14.63 1.22 12.44
CA SER A 79 -13.92 0.29 13.32
C SER A 79 -13.10 -0.75 12.53
N ASP A 80 -13.64 -1.27 11.44
CA ASP A 80 -12.95 -2.23 10.57
C ASP A 80 -11.72 -1.58 9.88
N MET A 81 -11.82 -0.31 9.48
CA MET A 81 -10.67 0.45 8.96
C MET A 81 -9.60 0.66 10.02
N GLU A 82 -9.98 0.92 11.28
CA GLU A 82 -9.01 1.08 12.38
C GLU A 82 -8.29 -0.24 12.69
N VAL A 83 -9.02 -1.36 12.67
CA VAL A 83 -8.43 -2.70 12.85
C VAL A 83 -7.42 -2.98 11.74
N SER A 84 -7.77 -2.72 10.47
CA SER A 84 -6.87 -2.97 9.35
C SER A 84 -5.66 -2.04 9.36
N LEU A 85 -5.82 -0.79 9.80
CA LEU A 85 -4.73 0.15 10.01
C LEU A 85 -3.70 -0.38 11.01
N HIS A 86 -4.17 -0.83 12.17
CA HIS A 86 -3.29 -1.39 13.20
C HIS A 86 -2.55 -2.64 12.70
N ALA A 87 -3.26 -3.56 12.05
CA ALA A 87 -2.66 -4.75 11.48
C ALA A 87 -1.59 -4.39 10.43
N ALA A 88 -1.91 -3.49 9.49
CA ALA A 88 -0.98 -3.05 8.45
C ALA A 88 0.26 -2.39 9.06
N ARG A 89 0.08 -1.49 10.03
CA ARG A 89 1.17 -0.79 10.71
C ARG A 89 2.12 -1.78 11.42
N HIS A 90 1.57 -2.77 12.12
CA HIS A 90 2.39 -3.78 12.78
C HIS A 90 3.21 -4.62 11.79
N LEU A 91 2.61 -5.05 10.68
CA LEU A 91 3.32 -5.79 9.64
C LEU A 91 4.46 -4.97 9.01
N VAL A 92 4.19 -3.70 8.69
CA VAL A 92 5.17 -2.79 8.10
C VAL A 92 6.33 -2.53 9.06
N TYR A 93 6.04 -2.21 10.32
CA TYR A 93 7.09 -1.94 11.31
C TYR A 93 7.90 -3.18 11.65
N HIS A 94 7.30 -4.36 11.63
CA HIS A 94 8.05 -5.61 11.80
C HIS A 94 9.04 -5.84 10.64
N ALA A 95 8.59 -5.68 9.40
CA ALA A 95 9.46 -5.82 8.23
C ALA A 95 10.58 -4.77 8.21
N ALA A 96 10.26 -3.51 8.53
CA ALA A 96 11.24 -2.43 8.64
C ALA A 96 12.27 -2.69 9.76
N TRP A 97 11.81 -3.18 10.92
CA TRP A 97 12.72 -3.53 12.02
C TRP A 97 13.68 -4.65 11.61
N LEU A 98 13.21 -5.70 10.94
CA LEU A 98 14.10 -6.77 10.45
C LEU A 98 15.15 -6.24 9.45
N LEU A 99 14.73 -5.37 8.52
CA LEU A 99 15.62 -4.67 7.59
C LEU A 99 16.71 -3.90 8.34
N ASP A 100 16.34 -3.05 9.31
CA ASP A 100 17.29 -2.26 10.10
C ASP A 100 18.27 -3.13 10.91
N GLN A 101 17.83 -4.31 11.35
CA GLN A 101 18.68 -5.27 12.06
C GLN A 101 19.53 -6.15 11.14
N GLY A 102 19.45 -5.97 9.81
CA GLY A 102 20.14 -6.81 8.82
C GLY A 102 19.68 -8.27 8.85
N GLN A 103 18.48 -8.55 9.36
CA GLN A 103 17.90 -9.88 9.39
C GLN A 103 17.19 -10.19 8.07
N PRO A 104 17.05 -11.47 7.68
CA PRO A 104 16.22 -11.84 6.54
C PRO A 104 14.78 -11.32 6.74
N TYR A 105 14.29 -10.54 5.76
CA TYR A 105 13.00 -9.83 5.87
C TYR A 105 12.13 -9.93 4.61
N LYS A 106 12.59 -10.69 3.60
CA LYS A 106 11.95 -10.78 2.27
C LYS A 106 10.49 -11.23 2.34
N ARG A 107 10.21 -12.25 3.15
CA ARG A 107 8.85 -12.77 3.34
C ARG A 107 7.98 -11.75 4.05
N GLU A 108 8.50 -11.12 5.10
CA GLU A 108 7.81 -10.15 5.93
C GLU A 108 7.49 -8.87 5.14
N ALA A 109 8.41 -8.42 4.27
CA ALA A 109 8.16 -7.32 3.34
C ALA A 109 7.04 -7.65 2.34
N ALA A 110 7.04 -8.87 1.78
CA ALA A 110 5.98 -9.31 0.86
C ALA A 110 4.61 -9.41 1.54
N VAL A 111 4.56 -9.96 2.78
CA VAL A 111 3.34 -10.03 3.60
C VAL A 111 2.83 -8.62 3.93
N ALA A 112 3.72 -7.73 4.38
CA ALA A 112 3.36 -6.37 4.73
C ALA A 112 2.81 -5.60 3.53
N LYS A 113 3.50 -5.65 2.37
CA LYS A 113 3.05 -4.98 1.15
C LYS A 113 1.71 -5.53 0.67
N LEU A 114 1.56 -6.85 0.62
CA LEU A 114 0.31 -7.47 0.19
C LEU A 114 -0.86 -6.99 1.06
N TYR A 115 -0.77 -7.19 2.38
CA TYR A 115 -1.85 -6.85 3.29
C TYR A 115 -2.14 -5.35 3.31
N ALA A 116 -1.12 -4.51 3.47
CA ALA A 116 -1.31 -3.07 3.62
C ALA A 116 -1.92 -2.45 2.37
N THR A 117 -1.49 -2.86 1.17
CA THR A 117 -2.01 -2.28 -0.08
C THR A 117 -3.45 -2.70 -0.40
N GLU A 118 -3.84 -3.95 -0.12
CA GLU A 118 -5.23 -4.39 -0.27
C GLU A 118 -6.13 -3.73 0.80
N ALA A 119 -5.66 -3.64 2.05
CA ALA A 119 -6.36 -2.94 3.12
C ALA A 119 -6.54 -1.44 2.81
N ALA A 120 -5.57 -0.79 2.16
CA ALA A 120 -5.70 0.60 1.72
C ALA A 120 -6.80 0.79 0.67
N ILE A 121 -6.98 -0.16 -0.24
CA ILE A 121 -8.07 -0.12 -1.22
C ILE A 121 -9.43 -0.30 -0.53
N ASP A 122 -9.52 -1.20 0.43
CA ASP A 122 -10.77 -1.39 1.17
C ASP A 122 -11.09 -0.23 2.12
N ALA A 123 -10.07 0.41 2.69
CA ALA A 123 -10.24 1.64 3.49
C ALA A 123 -10.71 2.82 2.63
N THR A 124 -10.14 3.00 1.43
CA THR A 124 -10.56 4.08 0.52
C THR A 124 -11.98 3.87 -0.01
N ARG A 125 -12.34 2.64 -0.42
CA ARG A 125 -13.75 2.25 -0.66
C ARG A 125 -14.63 2.56 0.54
N SER A 126 -14.10 2.34 1.73
CA SER A 126 -14.82 2.54 2.98
C SER A 126 -15.15 3.98 3.27
N ALA A 127 -14.14 4.83 3.24
CA ALA A 127 -14.28 6.26 3.34
C ALA A 127 -15.21 6.83 2.25
N THR A 128 -15.06 6.42 0.98
CA THR A 128 -15.93 6.91 -0.11
C THR A 128 -17.39 6.64 0.19
N GLN A 129 -17.73 5.44 0.66
CA GLN A 129 -19.12 5.10 0.98
C GLN A 129 -19.67 5.88 2.19
N ILE A 130 -18.84 6.17 3.20
CA ILE A 130 -19.23 6.97 4.37
C ILE A 130 -19.54 8.41 3.96
N PHE A 131 -18.76 8.96 3.03
CA PHE A 131 -19.01 10.28 2.44
C PHE A 131 -20.18 10.28 1.44
N GLY A 132 -20.68 9.11 1.04
CA GLY A 132 -21.74 8.96 0.05
C GLY A 132 -21.38 9.61 -1.29
N GLY A 133 -22.33 10.33 -1.89
CA GLY A 133 -22.07 11.05 -3.15
C GLY A 133 -20.94 12.08 -3.04
N TYR A 134 -20.71 12.66 -1.86
CA TYR A 134 -19.62 13.61 -1.63
C TYR A 134 -18.24 12.93 -1.67
N GLY A 135 -18.17 11.62 -1.41
CA GLY A 135 -16.95 10.83 -1.50
C GLY A 135 -16.50 10.53 -2.93
N PHE A 136 -17.35 10.82 -3.92
CA PHE A 136 -17.07 10.62 -5.33
C PHE A 136 -16.67 11.90 -6.07
N ILE A 137 -16.82 13.07 -5.43
CA ILE A 137 -16.45 14.34 -6.04
C ILE A 137 -15.01 14.73 -5.67
N ASP A 138 -14.34 15.46 -6.55
CA ASP A 138 -12.93 15.86 -6.38
C ASP A 138 -12.71 16.93 -5.29
N GLU A 139 -13.78 17.52 -4.74
CA GLU A 139 -13.69 18.46 -3.61
C GLU A 139 -13.31 17.78 -2.29
N THR A 140 -13.44 16.45 -2.22
CA THR A 140 -13.03 15.68 -1.03
C THR A 140 -11.73 14.92 -1.28
N PRO A 141 -10.85 14.82 -0.26
CA PRO A 141 -9.59 14.10 -0.43
C PRO A 141 -9.79 12.59 -0.66
N VAL A 142 -10.93 12.04 -0.26
CA VAL A 142 -11.26 10.62 -0.32
C VAL A 142 -11.31 10.06 -1.75
N SER A 143 -11.85 10.83 -2.70
CA SER A 143 -11.90 10.44 -4.11
C SER A 143 -10.50 10.31 -4.72
N ARG A 144 -9.57 11.21 -4.34
CA ARG A 144 -8.16 11.12 -4.70
C ARG A 144 -7.51 9.89 -4.06
N HIS A 145 -7.73 9.65 -2.76
CA HIS A 145 -7.16 8.51 -2.06
C HIS A 145 -7.50 7.18 -2.73
N TYR A 146 -8.73 7.02 -3.21
CA TYR A 146 -9.14 5.82 -3.97
C TYR A 146 -8.27 5.57 -5.21
N ARG A 147 -8.05 6.61 -6.01
CA ARG A 147 -7.22 6.52 -7.23
C ARG A 147 -5.76 6.25 -6.88
N ASP A 148 -5.24 6.95 -5.87
CA ASP A 148 -3.84 6.85 -5.44
C ASP A 148 -3.55 5.50 -4.79
N ALA A 149 -4.48 4.91 -4.04
CA ALA A 149 -4.28 3.60 -3.42
C ALA A 149 -4.10 2.48 -4.45
N LYS A 150 -4.74 2.60 -5.63
CA LYS A 150 -4.78 1.48 -6.59
C LYS A 150 -3.43 1.16 -7.19
N ILE A 151 -2.57 2.17 -7.36
CA ILE A 151 -1.24 1.95 -7.90
C ILE A 151 -0.34 1.15 -6.93
N LEU A 152 -0.63 1.19 -5.63
CA LEU A 152 0.16 0.50 -4.61
C LEU A 152 0.04 -1.02 -4.73
N GLU A 153 -1.10 -1.54 -5.19
CA GLU A 153 -1.28 -2.96 -5.49
C GLU A 153 -0.49 -3.42 -6.73
N ILE A 154 -0.05 -2.48 -7.59
CA ILE A 154 0.59 -2.75 -8.88
C ILE A 154 2.11 -2.55 -8.81
N GLY A 155 2.55 -1.42 -8.27
CA GLY A 155 3.97 -1.07 -8.14
C GLY A 155 4.74 -2.02 -7.22
N GLU A 156 6.05 -2.13 -7.43
CA GLU A 156 6.95 -3.00 -6.64
C GLU A 156 6.50 -4.48 -6.56
N GLY A 157 5.86 -4.94 -7.64
CA GLY A 157 5.31 -6.29 -7.80
C GLY A 157 3.84 -6.36 -7.40
N THR A 158 3.00 -6.88 -8.29
CA THR A 158 1.55 -6.96 -8.06
C THR A 158 1.21 -7.79 -6.82
N SER A 159 -0.02 -7.67 -6.32
CA SER A 159 -0.50 -8.52 -5.22
C SER A 159 -0.31 -10.02 -5.50
N GLU A 160 -0.49 -10.47 -6.74
CA GLU A 160 -0.23 -11.87 -7.15
C GLU A 160 1.26 -12.22 -7.09
N VAL A 161 2.14 -11.30 -7.49
CA VAL A 161 3.59 -11.50 -7.35
C VAL A 161 3.97 -11.63 -5.87
N GLN A 162 3.38 -10.82 -4.98
CA GLN A 162 3.64 -10.96 -3.55
C GLN A 162 3.18 -12.33 -3.03
N ARG A 163 2.00 -12.80 -3.45
CA ARG A 163 1.52 -14.15 -3.12
C ARG A 163 2.50 -15.23 -3.58
N LEU A 164 3.07 -15.10 -4.79
CA LEU A 164 4.10 -16.02 -5.30
C LEU A 164 5.38 -15.97 -4.46
N VAL A 165 5.84 -14.78 -4.07
CA VAL A 165 7.02 -14.62 -3.20
C VAL A 165 6.77 -15.30 -1.85
N ILE A 166 5.64 -15.02 -1.20
CA ILE A 166 5.28 -15.62 0.09
C ILE A 166 5.22 -17.15 -0.03
N ALA A 167 4.56 -17.68 -1.05
CA ALA A 167 4.45 -19.13 -1.25
C ALA A 167 5.81 -19.80 -1.43
N ARG A 168 6.73 -19.19 -2.19
CA ARG A 168 8.10 -19.70 -2.39
C ARG A 168 8.92 -19.66 -1.10
N GLU A 169 8.83 -18.59 -0.32
CA GLU A 169 9.52 -18.48 0.97
C GLU A 169 8.98 -19.49 2.02
N LEU A 170 7.74 -19.95 1.86
CA LEU A 170 7.16 -21.04 2.66
C LEU A 170 7.52 -22.45 2.13
N GLY A 171 8.25 -22.55 1.02
CA GLY A 171 8.62 -23.83 0.40
C GLY A 171 7.51 -24.49 -0.41
N VAL A 172 6.43 -23.76 -0.76
CA VAL A 172 5.38 -24.27 -1.64
C VAL A 172 5.93 -24.36 -3.07
N PRO A 173 5.79 -25.50 -3.78
CA PRO A 173 6.42 -25.74 -5.08
C PRO A 173 5.61 -25.09 -6.23
N VAL A 174 5.43 -23.78 -6.17
CA VAL A 174 4.75 -23.01 -7.23
C VAL A 174 5.67 -22.89 -8.44
N ARG A 175 5.21 -23.34 -9.60
CA ARG A 175 5.93 -23.24 -10.89
C ARG A 175 5.85 -21.82 -11.43
#